data_AF-A0A6A4ULK7-F1
#
_entry.id   AF-A0A6A4ULK7-F1
#
_cell.length_a   1.000
_cell.length_b   1.000
_cell.length_c   1.000
_cell.angle_alpha   90.00
_cell.angle_beta   90.00
_cell.angle_gamma   90.00
#
_symmetry.space_group_name_H-M   'P 1'
#
loop_
_entity.id
_entity.type
_entity.pdbx_description
1 polymer ?
#
loop_
_entity_poly.entity_id
_entity_poly.type
_entity_poly.pdbx_seq_one_letter_code
_entity_poly.pdbx_strand_id
1 'polypeptide(L)'
;MRAKKTFYSSFVLQPILHGVVGFFVFFSILLLTKLLAFWLGTQSHFSIETEDVILSFVGFILLGLIRMFDNFKSKEVEQLKN
;
A
#
# COMPACT_ATOMS: atom_id res chain seq x y z
N MET A 1 -19.32 -8.16 27.92
CA MET A 1 -18.56 -8.76 26.80
C MET A 1 -18.24 -7.68 25.75
N ARG A 2 -17.05 -7.06 25.74
CA ARG A 2 -16.71 -6.04 24.71
C ARG A 2 -15.20 -5.91 24.40
N ALA A 3 -14.39 -6.91 24.71
CA ALA A 3 -12.92 -6.82 24.61
C ALA A 3 -12.30 -7.45 23.34
N LYS A 4 -13.04 -8.22 22.53
CA LYS A 4 -12.46 -8.99 21.40
C LYS A 4 -12.39 -8.24 20.06
N LYS A 5 -13.02 -7.06 19.94
CA LYS A 5 -13.12 -6.31 18.66
C LYS A 5 -11.83 -5.55 18.29
N THR A 6 -10.92 -5.31 19.24
CA THR A 6 -9.73 -4.45 19.09
C THR A 6 -8.48 -5.16 18.57
N PHE A 7 -8.39 -6.50 18.67
CA PHE A 7 -7.19 -7.26 18.28
C PHE A 7 -7.04 -7.42 16.76
N TYR A 8 -8.12 -7.80 16.06
CA TYR A 8 -8.12 -7.96 14.59
C TYR A 8 -8.04 -6.63 13.83
N SER A 9 -8.68 -5.59 14.37
CA SER A 9 -8.73 -4.27 13.75
C SER A 9 -7.36 -3.57 13.71
N SER A 10 -6.47 -3.85 14.66
CA SER A 10 -5.16 -3.17 14.68
C SER A 10 -4.12 -3.96 13.89
N PHE A 11 -4.23 -5.28 13.88
CA PHE A 11 -3.15 -6.13 13.36
C PHE A 11 -3.27 -6.42 11.86
N VAL A 12 -4.49 -6.57 11.33
CA VAL A 12 -4.73 -6.90 9.93
C VAL A 12 -5.34 -5.73 9.17
N LEU A 13 -6.29 -5.02 9.79
CA LEU A 13 -6.97 -3.90 9.13
C LEU A 13 -6.02 -2.72 8.87
N GLN A 14 -5.15 -2.39 9.82
CA GLN A 14 -4.24 -1.25 9.69
C GLN A 14 -3.22 -1.45 8.56
N PRO A 15 -2.52 -2.61 8.45
CA PRO A 15 -1.67 -2.89 7.29
C PRO A 15 -2.42 -2.87 5.96
N ILE A 16 -3.64 -3.42 5.89
CA ILE A 16 -4.45 -3.41 4.66
C ILE A 16 -4.78 -1.97 4.25
N LEU A 17 -5.20 -1.12 5.18
CA LEU A 17 -5.46 0.30 4.92
C LEU A 17 -4.21 1.01 4.37
N HIS A 18 -3.04 0.73 4.94
CA HIS A 18 -1.78 1.31 4.45
C HIS A 18 -1.38 0.74 3.09
N GLY A 19 -1.67 -0.54 2.83
CA GLY A 19 -1.53 -1.13 1.52
C GLY A 19 -2.43 -0.44 0.49
N VAL A 20 -3.71 -0.17 0.81
CA VAL A 20 -4.60 0.58 -0.11
C VAL A 20 -4.03 1.96 -0.43
N VAL A 21 -3.46 2.66 0.55
CA VAL A 21 -2.75 3.93 0.31
C VAL A 21 -1.56 3.72 -0.62
N GLY A 22 -0.75 2.67 -0.40
CA GLY A 22 0.37 2.30 -1.25
C GLY A 22 -0.02 2.05 -2.70
N PHE A 23 -1.16 1.38 -2.93
CA PHE A 23 -1.74 1.17 -4.25
C PHE A 23 -2.00 2.51 -4.95
N PHE A 24 -2.73 3.41 -4.30
CA PHE A 24 -3.11 4.69 -4.90
C PHE A 24 -1.89 5.58 -5.19
N VAL A 25 -0.88 5.57 -4.31
CA VAL A 25 0.37 6.29 -4.53
C VAL A 25 1.08 5.77 -5.78
N PHE A 26 1.30 4.46 -5.88
CA PHE A 26 1.97 3.87 -7.04
C PHE A 26 1.17 4.06 -8.33
N PHE A 27 -0.15 3.84 -8.28
CA PHE A 27 -1.03 4.05 -9.42
C PHE A 27 -1.01 5.51 -9.91
N SER A 28 -0.99 6.47 -8.98
CA SER A 28 -0.85 7.89 -9.32
C SER A 28 0.49 8.21 -9.99
N ILE A 29 1.57 7.59 -9.52
CA ILE A 29 2.89 7.75 -10.14
C ILE A 29 2.90 7.17 -11.57
N LEU A 30 2.31 6.00 -11.78
CA LEU A 30 2.22 5.39 -13.12
C LEU A 30 1.35 6.22 -14.06
N LEU A 31 0.19 6.71 -13.58
CA LEU A 31 -0.66 7.63 -14.31
C LEU A 31 0.10 8.90 -14.71
N LEU A 32 0.81 9.52 -13.77
CA LEU A 32 1.59 10.72 -14.02
C LEU A 32 2.70 10.46 -15.04
N THR A 33 3.39 9.31 -14.92
CA THR A 33 4.48 8.93 -15.83
C THR A 33 3.96 8.70 -17.25
N LYS A 34 2.84 7.98 -17.42
CA LYS A 34 2.20 7.79 -18.73
C LYS A 34 1.65 9.10 -19.29
N LEU A 35 1.14 9.99 -18.45
CA LEU A 35 0.67 11.31 -18.86
C LEU A 35 1.83 12.17 -19.39
N LEU A 36 2.96 12.16 -18.68
CA LEU A 36 4.19 12.85 -19.12
C LEU A 36 4.74 12.24 -20.42
N ALA A 37 4.74 10.92 -20.56
CA ALA A 37 5.16 10.25 -21.79
C ALA A 37 4.28 10.65 -22.99
N PHE A 38 2.97 10.76 -22.79
CA PHE A 38 2.05 11.26 -23.81
C PHE A 38 2.32 12.73 -24.15
N TRP A 39 2.52 13.60 -23.17
CA TRP A 39 2.84 15.01 -23.38
C TRP A 39 4.18 15.25 -24.07
N LEU A 40 5.18 14.41 -23.79
CA LEU A 40 6.49 14.45 -24.46
C LEU A 40 6.43 13.87 -25.88
N GLY A 41 5.29 13.30 -26.29
CA GLY A 41 5.11 12.69 -27.62
C GLY A 41 5.86 11.38 -27.80
N THR A 42 6.35 10.76 -26.72
CA THR A 42 7.01 9.44 -26.80
C THR A 42 5.99 8.31 -26.94
N GLN A 43 4.76 8.52 -26.47
CA GLN A 43 3.61 7.64 -26.63
C GLN A 43 2.54 8.38 -27.44
N SER A 44 2.05 7.76 -28.52
CA SER A 44 1.02 8.37 -29.39
C SER A 44 -0.39 8.33 -28.78
N HIS A 45 -0.63 7.43 -27.82
CA HIS A 45 -1.91 7.26 -27.16
C HIS A 45 -1.72 7.09 -25.66
N PHE A 46 -2.56 7.77 -24.88
CA PHE A 46 -2.66 7.55 -23.45
C PHE A 46 -3.61 6.36 -23.21
N SER A 47 -3.05 5.21 -22.82
CA SER A 47 -3.81 4.00 -22.49
C SER A 47 -3.40 3.45 -21.13
N ILE A 48 -4.40 3.20 -20.27
CA ILE A 48 -4.23 2.52 -19.00
C ILE A 48 -4.42 1.03 -19.26
N GLU A 49 -3.39 0.26 -18.97
CA GLU A 49 -3.35 -1.18 -19.21
C GLU A 49 -3.54 -1.93 -17.88
N THR A 50 -4.01 -3.17 -17.97
CA THR A 50 -4.15 -4.04 -16.80
C THR A 50 -2.82 -4.21 -16.07
N GLU A 51 -1.71 -4.15 -16.80
CA GLU A 51 -0.35 -4.19 -16.27
C GLU A 51 -0.06 -3.05 -15.30
N ASP A 52 -0.57 -1.83 -15.54
CA ASP A 52 -0.40 -0.69 -14.62
C ASP A 52 -1.09 -0.94 -13.28
N VAL A 53 -2.27 -1.57 -13.32
CA VAL A 53 -3.04 -1.92 -12.12
C VAL A 53 -2.32 -3.02 -11.35
N ILE A 54 -1.84 -4.07 -12.05
CA ILE A 54 -1.05 -5.15 -11.46
C ILE A 54 0.23 -4.60 -10.82
N LEU A 55 0.93 -3.69 -11.50
CA LEU A 55 2.15 -3.08 -10.99
C LEU A 55 1.88 -2.20 -9.77
N SER A 56 0.73 -1.55 -9.70
CA SER A 56 0.30 -0.76 -8.54
C SER A 56 0.04 -1.62 -7.29
N PHE A 57 -0.31 -2.90 -7.46
CA PHE A 57 -0.39 -3.84 -6.33
C PHE A 57 0.96 -4.07 -5.64
N VAL A 58 2.09 -3.79 -6.30
CA VAL A 58 3.39 -3.81 -5.64
C VAL A 58 3.43 -2.78 -4.50
N GLY A 59 2.92 -1.57 -4.74
CA GLY A 59 2.77 -0.53 -3.71
C GLY A 59 1.88 -0.99 -2.55
N PHE A 60 0.79 -1.71 -2.86
CA PHE A 60 -0.08 -2.31 -1.86
C PHE A 60 0.65 -3.31 -0.96
N ILE A 61 1.34 -4.25 -1.57
CA ILE A 61 2.05 -5.31 -0.84
C ILE A 61 3.19 -4.71 -0.03
N LEU A 62 3.99 -3.81 -0.60
CA LEU A 62 5.13 -3.22 0.10
C LEU A 62 4.71 -2.40 1.32
N LEU A 63 3.79 -1.44 1.17
CA LEU A 63 3.36 -0.63 2.32
C LEU A 63 2.59 -1.46 3.35
N GLY A 64 1.80 -2.44 2.90
CA GLY A 64 1.13 -3.38 3.78
C GLY A 64 2.12 -4.19 4.62
N LEU A 65 3.14 -4.77 3.98
CA LEU A 65 4.18 -5.54 4.67
C LEU A 65 4.99 -4.68 5.63
N ILE A 66 5.44 -3.48 5.21
CA ILE A 66 6.18 -2.56 6.09
C ILE A 66 5.40 -2.30 7.37
N ARG A 67 4.10 -1.96 7.24
CA ARG A 67 3.26 -1.67 8.41
C ARG A 67 3.00 -2.90 9.26
N MET A 68 2.87 -4.07 8.64
CA MET A 68 2.75 -5.34 9.33
C MET A 68 4.00 -5.64 10.16
N PHE A 69 5.20 -5.49 9.59
CA PHE A 69 6.47 -5.68 10.31
C PHE A 69 6.65 -4.69 11.46
N ASP A 70 6.28 -3.42 11.28
CA ASP A 70 6.31 -2.41 12.37
C ASP A 70 5.43 -2.80 13.56
N ASN A 71 4.24 -3.35 13.26
CA ASN A 71 3.29 -3.80 14.27
C ASN A 71 3.81 -5.04 15.03
N PHE A 72 4.62 -5.90 14.41
CA PHE A 72 5.32 -6.98 15.11
C PHE A 72 6.42 -6.45 16.04
N LYS A 73 7.29 -5.55 15.54
CA LYS A 73 8.40 -4.99 16.31
C LYS A 73 7.94 -4.20 17.54
N SER A 74 6.86 -3.43 17.42
CA SER A 74 6.35 -2.63 18.53
C SER A 74 5.85 -3.49 19.70
N LYS A 75 5.33 -4.70 19.42
CA LYS A 75 4.83 -5.60 20.47
C LYS A 75 5.94 -6.30 21.27
N GLU A 76 7.06 -6.64 20.64
CA GLU A 76 8.21 -7.22 21.36
C GLU A 76 8.75 -6.24 22.42
N VAL A 77 8.83 -4.96 22.07
CA VAL A 77 9.31 -3.91 22.99
C VAL A 77 8.37 -3.69 24.18
N GLU A 78 7.06 -3.88 24.00
CA GLU A 78 6.06 -3.73 25.07
C GLU A 78 6.02 -4.94 26.02
N GLN A 79 6.40 -6.14 25.55
CA GLN A 79 6.51 -7.34 26.39
C GLN A 79 7.72 -7.33 27.32
N LEU A 80 8.82 -6.66 26.94
CA LEU A 80 10.04 -6.52 27.76
C LEU A 80 9.90 -5.51 28.91
N LYS A 81 8.83 -4.71 28.91
CA LYS A 81 8.60 -3.65 29.90
C LYS A 81 7.64 -4.07 31.03
N ASN A 82 7.07 -5.27 30.95
CA ASN A 82 6.20 -5.90 31.96
C ASN A 82 6.92 -7.09 32.59
#